data_AF-A0A150MR68-F1
#
_entry.id   AF-A0A150MR68-F1
#
_cell.length_a   1.000
_cell.length_b   1.000
_cell.length_c   1.000
_cell.angle_alpha   90.00
_cell.angle_beta   90.00
_cell.angle_gamma   90.00
#
_symmetry.space_group_name_H-M   'P 1'
#
loop_
_entity.id
_entity.type
_entity.pdbx_description
1 polymer ?
#
loop_
_entity_poly.entity_id
_entity_poly.type
_entity_poly.pdbx_seq_one_letter_code
_entity_poly.pdbx_strand_id
1 'polypeptide(L)' 'MRKKGLQITNDHGWTIERLQEQERKMKKANMAKRIAVIRLIMQGFGKLI' A
#
# COMPACT_ATOMS: atom_id res chain seq x y z
N MET A 1 14.07 -4.76 22.77
CA MET A 1 13.94 -4.23 21.39
C MET A 1 12.51 -3.73 21.18
N ARG A 2 12.26 -2.41 21.09
CA ARG A 2 10.95 -1.91 20.66
C ARG A 2 10.78 -2.31 19.20
N LYS A 3 9.93 -3.30 18.91
CA LYS A 3 9.48 -3.55 17.54
C LYS A 3 8.81 -2.25 17.08
N LYS A 4 9.47 -1.47 16.23
CA LYS A 4 8.83 -0.39 15.46
C LYS A 4 7.94 -1.09 14.45
N GLY A 5 6.79 -1.59 14.92
CA GLY A 5 5.74 -2.06 14.04
C GLY A 5 5.33 -0.88 13.16
N LEU A 6 5.22 -1.13 11.86
CA LEU A 6 4.64 -0.15 10.96
C LEU A 6 3.16 -0.02 11.35
N GLN A 7 2.81 1.07 12.04
CA GLN A 7 1.41 1.36 12.34
C GLN A 7 0.76 1.84 11.04
N ILE A 8 -0.05 0.97 10.44
CA ILE A 8 -0.87 1.34 9.29
C ILE A 8 -2.07 2.11 9.87
N THR A 9 -2.06 3.42 9.72
CA THR A 9 -3.20 4.27 10.03
C THR A 9 -4.04 4.46 8.76
N ASN A 10 -5.34 4.75 8.88
CA ASN A 10 -6.21 5.01 7.72
C ASN A 10 -6.59 6.50 7.59
N ASP A 11 -6.03 7.35 8.43
CA ASP A 11 -6.30 8.79 8.54
C ASP A 11 -5.55 9.64 7.50
N HIS A 12 -4.59 9.06 6.80
CA HIS A 12 -3.80 9.72 5.75
C HIS A 12 -4.54 9.86 4.41
N GLY A 13 -5.83 9.51 4.32
CA GLY A 13 -6.67 9.70 3.13
C GLY A 13 -6.34 8.79 1.94
N TRP A 14 -5.46 7.80 2.13
CA TRP A 14 -5.15 6.77 1.13
C TRP A 14 -5.92 5.50 1.44
N THR A 15 -7.01 5.31 0.73
CA THR A 15 -7.77 4.06 0.75
C THR A 15 -7.18 3.07 -0.26
N ILE A 16 -7.43 1.77 -0.08
CA ILE A 16 -7.09 0.73 -1.04
C ILE A 16 -7.59 1.06 -2.46
N GLU A 17 -8.82 1.57 -2.58
CA GLU A 17 -9.46 1.90 -3.86
C GLU A 17 -8.72 3.02 -4.59
N ARG A 18 -8.37 4.10 -3.88
CA ARG A 18 -7.51 5.18 -4.40
C ARG A 18 -6.15 4.69 -4.87
N LEU A 19 -5.55 3.73 -4.17
CA LEU A 19 -4.28 3.12 -4.61
C LEU A 19 -4.46 2.32 -5.91
N GLN A 20 -5.55 1.56 -6.04
CA GLN A 20 -5.88 0.85 -7.29
C GLN A 20 -6.15 1.79 -8.46
N GLU A 21 -6.77 2.94 -8.21
CA GLU A 21 -6.98 3.97 -9.21
C GLU A 21 -5.65 4.62 -9.64
N GLN A 22 -4.77 4.92 -8.69
CA GLN A 22 -3.43 5.43 -8.98
C GLN A 22 -2.58 4.42 -9.75
N GLU A 23 -2.63 3.12 -9.41
CA GLU A 23 -1.96 2.06 -10.18
C GLU A 23 -2.39 2.09 -11.66
N ARG A 24 -3.70 2.17 -11.93
CA ARG A 24 -4.25 2.19 -13.30
C ARG A 24 -3.85 3.45 -14.09
N LYS A 25 -3.75 4.60 -13.42
CA LYS A 25 -3.35 5.87 -14.04
C LYS A 25 -1.84 5.98 -14.28
N MET A 26 -1.03 5.17 -13.60
CA MET A 26 0.41 5.32 -13.59
C MET A 26 1.08 4.71 -14.82
N LYS A 27 1.54 5.57 -15.74
CA LYS A 27 2.26 5.15 -16.96
C LYS A 27 3.67 4.61 -16.69
N LYS A 28 4.28 4.98 -15.56
CA LYS A 28 5.62 4.53 -15.19
C LYS A 28 5.55 3.22 -14.41
N ALA A 29 6.01 2.13 -15.04
CA ALA A 29 5.97 0.79 -14.46
C ALA A 29 6.60 0.70 -13.05
N ASN A 30 7.72 1.38 -12.81
CA ASN A 30 8.38 1.37 -11.50
C ASN A 30 7.53 2.04 -10.40
N MET A 31 6.81 3.09 -10.75
CA MET A 31 5.94 3.81 -9.82
C MET A 31 4.67 3.00 -9.53
N ALA A 32 4.10 2.36 -10.55
CA ALA A 32 2.97 1.43 -10.39
C ALA A 32 3.33 0.30 -9.42
N LYS A 33 4.52 -0.29 -9.54
CA LYS A 33 5.01 -1.33 -8.60
C LYS A 33 5.09 -0.83 -7.15
N ARG A 34 5.58 0.39 -6.92
CA ARG A 34 5.64 0.98 -5.57
C ARG A 34 4.25 1.18 -4.97
N ILE A 35 3.30 1.67 -5.78
CA ILE A 35 1.90 1.85 -5.35
C ILE A 35 1.27 0.49 -5.03
N ALA A 36 1.55 -0.54 -5.83
CA ALA A 36 1.10 -1.91 -5.57
C ALA A 36 1.60 -2.43 -4.23
N VAL A 37 2.89 -2.27 -3.92
CA VAL A 37 3.47 -2.69 -2.64
C VAL A 37 2.76 -1.99 -1.47
N ILE A 38 2.54 -0.68 -1.56
CA ILE A 38 1.81 0.07 -0.53
C ILE A 38 0.38 -0.46 -0.38
N ARG A 39 -0.33 -0.69 -1.50
CA ARG A 39 -1.68 -1.26 -1.49
C ARG A 39 -1.71 -2.63 -0.78
N LEU A 40 -0.75 -3.50 -1.06
CA LEU A 40 -0.68 -4.84 -0.47
C LEU A 40 -0.35 -4.78 1.03
N ILE A 41 0.54 -3.88 1.44
CA ILE A 41 0.84 -3.62 2.86
C ILE A 41 -0.43 -3.15 3.58
N MET A 42 -1.16 -2.18 3.00
CA MET A 42 -2.41 -1.66 3.55
C MET A 42 -3.56 -2.68 3.56
N GLN A 43 -3.63 -3.57 2.55
CA GLN A 43 -4.55 -4.71 2.53
C GLN A 43 -4.20 -5.77 3.59
N GLY A 44 -3.02 -5.67 4.21
CA GLY A 44 -2.57 -6.60 5.24
C GLY A 44 -2.10 -7.92 4.66
N PHE A 45 -1.11 -7.90 3.74
CA PHE A 45 -0.33 -9.09 3.36
C PHE A 45 0.46 -9.67 4.56
N GLY A 46 -0.32 -10.26 5.49
CA GLY A 46 0.07 -10.92 6.72
C GLY A 46 -0.99 -11.94 7.15
N LYS A 47 -1.75 -12.51 6.19
CA LYS A 47 -2.65 -13.65 6.43
C LYS A 47 -2.20 -14.95 5.78
N LEU A 48 -1.08 -14.99 5.06
CA LEU A 48 -0.50 -16.23 4.51
C LEU A 48 1.00 -16.05 4.21
N ILE A 49 1.84 -16.20 5.22
CA ILE A 49 3.19 -16.82 5.10
C ILE A 49 3.33 -17.72 6.32
#